data_AF-A0A2J6SWE5-F1
#
_entry.id   AF-A0A2J6SWE5-F1
#
_cell.length_a   1.000
_cell.length_b   1.000
_cell.length_c   1.000
_cell.angle_alpha   90.00
_cell.angle_beta   90.00
_cell.angle_gamma   90.00
#
_symmetry.space_group_name_H-M   'P 1'
#
loop_
_entity.id
_entity.type
_entity.pdbx_description
1 polymer ?
#
loop_
_entity_poly.entity_id
_entity_poly.type
_entity_poly.pdbx_seq_one_letter_code
_entity_poly.pdbx_strand_id
1 'polypeptide(L)'
;MHAFGDTDPTRVDESRICSARRSPEHPAIIEHRKVTLEQAEELLSSFRRMAPHFPFVQVPGDATVPSLSRTSPFLLLAILTTASIRDPPLYHQMDFEFKRILSTKVIVEGRKSLDSVQGILVYVAWYPLHANPKNNQAFMYINLATSLTSDLGLDLELPNLNSFGNISTQGLIEGASFTDAAKRAYLGCYYLSSALSLGFQKPPGLRYRNLMDGHGQSLLQDESSAEISSLIKLQRLAERIAEVHRSSEPKGDLQMEALNAEVNIQMFQHEVQEWRKSIATSVRNLPFIGMAERYLGCAIYSHELGFLRRPYRDHLRSMTSNPPVNPAHLESCLQAAKTFCEYLLSLPETSYLDFTAIQWSMVVHAILVLSRLTFVMAANLGWDSDTTRSNVPLVMYLDALCYRFQHLSLTPSDTAETPQNPDVLYVFGMILRSCKKSYERRVAKIAPGFLIVDDANVIDMAARGHCPMLDPALNPLFDISDSTYGGSYELSESATPSTSSTAAFLPQYHDVWAVMTGSWAEEF
;
A
#
# COMPACT_ATOMS: atom_id res chain seq x y z
N MET A 1 8.70 -15.86 -73.08
CA MET A 1 8.38 -16.75 -74.22
C MET A 1 7.68 -17.97 -73.63
N HIS A 2 6.40 -18.14 -73.98
CA HIS A 2 5.48 -19.27 -73.69
C HIS A 2 5.27 -19.67 -72.21
N ALA A 3 4.07 -19.55 -71.62
CA ALA A 3 2.74 -20.11 -71.97
C ALA A 3 2.55 -21.55 -71.48
N PHE A 4 1.67 -21.68 -70.48
CA PHE A 4 0.58 -22.66 -70.32
C PHE A 4 0.84 -24.18 -70.23
N GLY A 5 0.11 -24.80 -69.30
CA GLY A 5 -0.59 -26.07 -69.53
C GLY A 5 -0.36 -27.12 -68.45
N ASP A 6 -1.19 -27.19 -67.39
CA ASP A 6 -2.43 -27.98 -67.27
C ASP A 6 -2.24 -29.49 -67.00
N THR A 7 -2.93 -29.95 -65.94
CA THR A 7 -3.60 -31.26 -65.73
C THR A 7 -3.30 -31.97 -64.40
N ASP A 8 -4.32 -31.97 -63.55
CA ASP A 8 -4.61 -32.91 -62.46
C ASP A 8 -5.15 -34.23 -63.09
N PRO A 9 -5.01 -35.45 -62.51
CA PRO A 9 -5.90 -35.84 -61.41
C PRO A 9 -5.42 -36.95 -60.43
N THR A 10 -5.94 -36.86 -59.20
CA THR A 10 -6.42 -37.96 -58.32
C THR A 10 -5.47 -39.02 -57.71
N ARG A 11 -5.37 -38.90 -56.38
CA ARG A 11 -5.68 -39.89 -55.31
C ARG A 11 -4.57 -40.77 -54.67
N VAL A 12 -4.35 -40.40 -53.40
CA VAL A 12 -4.07 -41.19 -52.17
C VAL A 12 -2.67 -41.78 -52.01
N ASP A 13 -1.87 -41.16 -51.12
CA ASP A 13 -1.28 -41.94 -50.03
C ASP A 13 -1.04 -41.08 -48.78
N GLU A 14 -1.36 -41.67 -47.63
CA GLU A 14 -1.25 -41.07 -46.31
C GLU A 14 0.23 -40.96 -45.89
N SER A 15 0.70 -39.76 -45.52
CA SER A 15 1.76 -39.68 -44.49
C SER A 15 2.03 -38.25 -44.00
N ARG A 16 2.03 -38.14 -42.66
CA ARG A 16 2.90 -37.28 -41.84
C ARG A 16 2.52 -35.81 -41.69
N ILE A 17 1.74 -35.61 -40.61
CA ILE A 17 1.99 -34.65 -39.52
C ILE A 17 3.41 -34.06 -39.57
N CYS A 18 3.50 -32.77 -39.83
CA CYS A 18 4.56 -31.90 -39.31
C CYS A 18 4.01 -30.47 -39.24
N SER A 19 3.33 -30.18 -38.12
CA SER A 19 3.07 -28.81 -37.70
C SER A 19 4.40 -28.10 -37.52
N ALA A 20 4.59 -27.01 -38.26
CA ALA A 20 5.69 -26.10 -38.07
C ALA A 20 5.67 -25.58 -36.62
N ARG A 21 6.58 -26.09 -35.79
CA ARG A 21 6.92 -25.47 -34.50
C ARG A 21 7.45 -24.07 -34.81
N ARG A 22 6.64 -23.05 -34.56
CA ARG A 22 7.16 -21.68 -34.38
C ARG A 22 8.08 -21.74 -33.16
N SER A 23 9.36 -21.48 -33.39
CA SER A 23 10.35 -21.21 -32.36
C SER A 23 9.81 -20.10 -31.44
N PRO A 24 10.01 -20.17 -30.11
CA PRO A 24 9.66 -19.07 -29.24
C PRO A 24 10.54 -17.86 -29.61
N GLU A 25 9.90 -16.76 -29.98
CA GLU A 25 10.56 -15.47 -30.20
C GLU A 25 11.30 -15.08 -28.92
N HIS A 26 12.60 -14.80 -29.04
CA HIS A 26 13.40 -14.27 -27.94
C HIS A 26 12.76 -12.96 -27.41
N PRO A 27 12.70 -12.74 -26.09
CA PRO A 27 12.19 -11.49 -25.55
C PRO A 27 13.04 -10.32 -26.04
N ALA A 28 12.39 -9.35 -26.66
CA ALA A 28 13.01 -8.13 -27.16
C ALA A 28 13.71 -7.41 -25.99
N ILE A 29 15.03 -7.29 -26.06
CA ILE A 29 15.83 -6.48 -25.14
C ILE A 29 15.38 -5.03 -25.32
N ILE A 30 14.65 -4.49 -24.35
CA ILE A 30 14.31 -3.06 -24.33
C ILE A 30 15.64 -2.31 -24.19
N GLU A 31 16.02 -1.55 -25.23
CA GLU A 31 17.20 -0.69 -25.16
C GLU A 31 17.07 0.25 -23.95
N HIS A 32 18.10 0.28 -23.09
CA HIS A 32 18.14 1.18 -21.95
C HIS A 32 17.99 2.63 -22.44
N ARG A 33 16.85 3.27 -22.12
CA ARG A 33 16.63 4.69 -22.42
C ARG A 33 17.66 5.48 -21.62
N LYS A 34 18.50 6.25 -22.32
CA LYS A 34 19.44 7.16 -21.65
C LYS A 34 18.65 8.34 -21.09
N VAL A 35 18.65 8.48 -19.77
CA VAL A 35 18.10 9.66 -19.08
C VAL A 35 19.06 10.81 -19.31
N THR A 36 18.58 11.88 -19.95
CA THR A 36 19.38 13.10 -20.13
C THR A 36 19.49 13.87 -18.82
N LEU A 37 20.50 14.73 -18.69
CA LEU A 37 20.61 15.59 -17.51
C LEU A 37 19.37 16.48 -17.33
N GLU A 38 18.84 17.03 -18.43
CA GLU A 38 17.62 17.82 -18.44
C GLU A 38 16.42 17.04 -17.88
N GLN A 39 16.20 15.82 -18.38
CA GLN A 39 15.13 14.96 -17.88
C GLN A 39 15.32 14.61 -16.38
N ALA A 40 16.55 14.39 -15.94
CA ALA A 40 16.83 14.12 -14.52
C ALA A 40 16.53 15.36 -13.64
N GLU A 41 16.82 16.57 -14.11
CA GLU A 41 16.51 17.81 -13.39
C GLU A 41 14.99 18.09 -13.34
N GLU A 42 14.25 17.73 -14.40
CA GLU A 42 12.79 17.75 -14.40
C GLU A 42 12.20 16.79 -13.39
N LEU A 43 12.73 15.55 -13.31
CA LEU A 43 12.32 14.56 -12.32
C LEU A 43 12.64 15.02 -10.90
N LEU A 44 13.82 15.59 -10.65
CA LEU A 44 14.17 16.19 -9.36
C LEU A 44 13.20 17.32 -8.99
N SER A 45 12.83 18.16 -9.96
CA SER A 45 11.83 19.22 -9.77
C SER A 45 10.43 18.67 -9.49
N SER A 46 10.07 17.53 -10.08
CA SER A 46 8.83 16.81 -9.75
C SER A 46 8.85 16.26 -8.34
N PHE A 47 9.94 15.62 -7.93
CA PHE A 47 10.12 15.10 -6.58
C PHE A 47 9.96 16.19 -5.51
N ARG A 48 10.46 17.41 -5.75
CA ARG A 48 10.31 18.53 -4.81
C ARG A 48 8.84 18.87 -4.51
N ARG A 49 7.92 18.64 -5.44
CA ARG A 49 6.47 18.83 -5.20
C ARG A 49 5.88 17.70 -4.37
N MET A 50 6.40 16.48 -4.53
CA MET A 50 5.95 15.30 -3.80
C MET A 50 6.49 15.27 -2.37
N ALA A 51 7.73 15.74 -2.16
CA ALA A 51 8.49 15.67 -0.92
C ALA A 51 7.74 16.07 0.37
N PRO A 52 6.86 17.09 0.39
CA PRO A 52 6.08 17.43 1.57
C PRO A 52 5.22 16.27 2.12
N HIS A 53 4.78 15.33 1.28
CA HIS A 53 3.98 14.17 1.72
C HIS A 53 4.81 13.15 2.51
N PHE A 54 6.14 13.24 2.45
CA PHE A 54 7.08 12.44 3.24
C PHE A 54 8.26 13.31 3.73
N PRO A 55 8.06 14.15 4.76
CA PRO A 55 9.02 15.19 5.17
C PRO A 55 10.24 14.66 5.93
N PHE A 56 10.52 13.37 5.87
CA PHE A 56 11.60 12.71 6.62
C PHE A 56 12.94 12.68 5.86
N VAL A 57 12.92 13.00 4.58
CA VAL A 57 14.12 13.16 3.74
C VAL A 57 14.02 14.49 3.01
N GLN A 58 14.79 15.47 3.47
CA GLN A 58 14.79 16.83 2.91
C GLN A 58 15.94 16.97 1.91
N VAL A 59 15.61 17.44 0.71
CA VAL A 59 16.58 17.78 -0.33
C VAL A 59 16.73 19.30 -0.38
N PRO A 60 17.97 19.84 -0.29
CA PRO A 60 18.18 21.28 -0.37
C PRO A 60 17.60 21.90 -1.66
N GLY A 61 17.06 23.12 -1.53
CA GLY A 61 16.43 23.82 -2.66
C GLY A 61 17.39 24.14 -3.80
N ASP A 62 18.67 24.30 -3.49
CA ASP A 62 19.78 24.56 -4.40
C ASP A 62 20.48 23.29 -4.92
N ALA A 63 20.10 22.11 -4.42
CA ALA A 63 20.66 20.85 -4.89
C ALA A 63 20.35 20.62 -6.37
N THR A 64 21.32 20.10 -7.12
CA THR A 64 21.19 19.75 -8.53
C THR A 64 21.47 18.26 -8.71
N VAL A 65 21.11 17.68 -9.85
CA VAL A 65 21.45 16.29 -10.17
C VAL A 65 22.98 16.07 -10.11
N PRO A 66 23.85 16.95 -10.65
CA PRO A 66 25.29 16.81 -10.52
C PRO A 66 25.79 16.93 -9.07
N SER A 67 25.17 17.75 -8.21
CA SER A 67 25.58 17.81 -6.81
C SER A 67 25.19 16.54 -6.05
N LEU A 68 23.93 16.10 -6.19
CA LEU A 68 23.42 14.89 -5.53
C LEU A 68 24.13 13.63 -6.00
N SER A 69 24.49 13.52 -7.28
CA SER A 69 25.27 12.38 -7.79
C SER A 69 26.65 12.25 -7.14
N ARG A 70 27.22 13.34 -6.59
CA ARG A 70 28.50 13.31 -5.87
C ARG A 70 28.33 13.05 -4.38
N THR A 71 27.28 13.58 -3.77
CA THR A 71 27.10 13.54 -2.30
C THR A 71 26.22 12.37 -1.84
N SER A 72 25.19 12.02 -2.61
CA SER A 72 24.12 11.09 -2.23
C SER A 72 23.58 10.37 -3.48
N PRO A 73 24.42 9.60 -4.19
CA PRO A 73 24.04 8.98 -5.46
C PRO A 73 22.94 7.93 -5.32
N PHE A 74 22.84 7.24 -4.19
CA PHE A 74 21.79 6.25 -3.98
C PHE A 74 20.43 6.92 -3.72
N LEU A 75 20.41 7.98 -2.90
CA LEU A 75 19.24 8.81 -2.72
C LEU A 75 18.79 9.47 -4.03
N LEU A 76 19.72 9.97 -4.84
CA LEU A 76 19.38 10.52 -6.17
C LEU A 76 18.69 9.48 -7.05
N LEU A 77 19.20 8.24 -7.08
CA LEU A 77 18.57 7.17 -7.84
C LEU A 77 17.14 6.91 -7.35
N ALA A 78 16.93 6.83 -6.03
CA ALA A 78 15.59 6.67 -5.45
C ALA A 78 14.64 7.83 -5.84
N ILE A 79 15.12 9.07 -5.76
CA ILE A 79 14.36 10.28 -6.14
C ILE A 79 13.90 10.19 -7.59
N LEU A 80 14.82 9.89 -8.51
CA LEU A 80 14.51 9.82 -9.92
C LEU A 80 13.57 8.64 -10.23
N THR A 81 13.78 7.47 -9.61
CA THR A 81 12.88 6.32 -9.73
C THR A 81 11.47 6.70 -9.30
N THR A 82 11.29 7.23 -8.09
CA THR A 82 9.99 7.66 -7.57
C THR A 82 9.32 8.72 -8.45
N ALA A 83 10.06 9.75 -8.86
CA ALA A 83 9.51 10.82 -9.69
C ALA A 83 9.10 10.36 -11.10
N SER A 84 9.70 9.26 -11.59
CA SER A 84 9.40 8.70 -12.90
C SER A 84 8.14 7.83 -12.94
N ILE A 85 7.43 7.65 -11.83
CA ILE A 85 6.25 6.76 -11.72
C ILE A 85 5.13 7.04 -12.74
N ARG A 86 5.09 8.27 -13.30
CA ARG A 86 4.13 8.67 -14.34
C ARG A 86 4.58 8.32 -15.76
N ASP A 87 5.82 7.90 -15.95
CA ASP A 87 6.38 7.36 -17.21
C ASP A 87 6.69 5.88 -16.95
N PRO A 88 5.72 4.96 -17.11
CA PRO A 88 5.89 3.56 -16.71
C PRO A 88 7.11 2.88 -17.32
N PRO A 89 7.44 3.04 -18.62
CA PRO A 89 8.66 2.51 -19.20
C PRO A 89 9.93 3.01 -18.48
N LEU A 90 10.01 4.31 -18.18
CA LEU A 90 11.14 4.87 -17.45
C LEU A 90 11.18 4.36 -16.01
N TYR A 91 10.04 4.35 -15.32
CA TYR A 91 9.92 3.84 -13.96
C TYR A 91 10.44 2.41 -13.86
N HIS A 92 10.03 1.50 -14.75
CA HIS A 92 10.49 0.11 -14.73
C HIS A 92 12.01 -0.01 -14.92
N GLN A 93 12.58 0.79 -15.83
CA GLN A 93 14.04 0.82 -16.01
C GLN A 93 14.75 1.32 -14.74
N MET A 94 14.27 2.41 -14.14
CA MET A 94 14.87 3.01 -12.96
C MET A 94 14.68 2.15 -11.69
N ASP A 95 13.54 1.47 -11.58
CA ASP A 95 13.23 0.52 -10.53
C ASP A 95 14.16 -0.69 -10.57
N PHE A 96 14.40 -1.25 -11.77
CA PHE A 96 15.38 -2.31 -11.97
C PHE A 96 16.78 -1.89 -11.53
N GLU A 97 17.24 -0.70 -11.97
CA GLU A 97 18.54 -0.18 -11.59
C GLU A 97 18.66 0.07 -10.08
N PHE A 98 17.60 0.62 -9.45
CA PHE A 98 17.56 0.80 -8.01
C PHE A 98 17.72 -0.53 -7.27
N LYS A 99 16.94 -1.56 -7.65
CA LYS A 99 17.00 -2.91 -7.06
C LYS A 99 18.37 -3.57 -7.28
N ARG A 100 18.95 -3.41 -8.46
CA ARG A 100 20.29 -3.91 -8.79
C ARG A 100 21.37 -3.28 -7.91
N ILE A 101 21.39 -1.95 -7.80
CA ILE A 101 22.35 -1.23 -6.97
C ILE A 101 22.15 -1.54 -5.49
N LEU A 102 20.90 -1.58 -5.01
CA LEU A 102 20.56 -1.97 -3.64
C LEU A 102 21.14 -3.37 -3.32
N SER A 103 20.88 -4.34 -4.18
CA SER A 103 21.35 -5.72 -4.00
C SER A 103 22.87 -5.82 -4.03
N THR A 104 23.54 -5.15 -4.98
CA THR A 104 25.01 -5.21 -5.06
C THR A 104 25.69 -4.44 -3.93
N LYS A 105 25.32 -3.17 -3.70
CA LYS A 105 26.05 -2.28 -2.80
C LYS A 105 25.68 -2.47 -1.34
N VAL A 106 24.41 -2.65 -1.03
CA VAL A 106 23.94 -2.75 0.35
C VAL A 106 23.97 -4.20 0.84
N ILE A 107 23.52 -5.16 0.02
CA ILE A 107 23.43 -6.56 0.44
C ILE A 107 24.75 -7.30 0.23
N VAL A 108 25.29 -7.33 -0.99
CA VAL A 108 26.50 -8.11 -1.30
C VAL A 108 27.76 -7.46 -0.73
N GLU A 109 27.96 -6.15 -0.95
CA GLU A 109 29.14 -5.43 -0.47
C GLU A 109 29.02 -4.96 0.98
N GLY A 110 27.82 -5.00 1.57
CA GLY A 110 27.59 -4.60 2.96
C GLY A 110 27.85 -3.11 3.24
N ARG A 111 27.71 -2.22 2.23
CA ARG A 111 27.93 -0.78 2.42
C ARG A 111 26.77 -0.16 3.20
N LYS A 112 27.11 0.56 4.27
CA LYS A 112 26.14 1.20 5.16
C LYS A 112 26.41 2.69 5.22
N SER A 113 25.40 3.50 4.93
CA SER A 113 25.48 4.94 4.94
C SER A 113 24.09 5.55 5.17
N LEU A 114 24.06 6.81 5.59
CA LEU A 114 22.80 7.57 5.65
C LEU A 114 22.14 7.67 4.26
N ASP A 115 22.94 7.80 3.19
CA ASP A 115 22.47 7.79 1.80
C ASP A 115 21.67 6.52 1.46
N SER A 116 22.15 5.34 1.85
CA SER A 116 21.43 4.08 1.65
C SER A 116 20.09 4.05 2.38
N VAL A 117 20.05 4.52 3.64
CA VAL A 117 18.80 4.57 4.42
C VAL A 117 17.82 5.55 3.79
N GLN A 118 18.25 6.78 3.51
CA GLN A 118 17.38 7.80 2.90
C GLN A 118 16.85 7.37 1.53
N GLY A 119 17.68 6.74 0.69
CA GLY A 119 17.26 6.21 -0.60
C GLY A 119 16.21 5.10 -0.46
N ILE A 120 16.38 4.16 0.46
CA ILE A 120 15.35 3.12 0.71
C ILE A 120 14.06 3.74 1.25
N LEU A 121 14.14 4.71 2.15
CA LEU A 121 12.96 5.39 2.69
C LEU A 121 12.17 6.12 1.60
N VAL A 122 12.85 6.89 0.72
CA VAL A 122 12.21 7.55 -0.43
C VAL A 122 11.59 6.55 -1.38
N TYR A 123 12.30 5.46 -1.70
CA TYR A 123 11.77 4.42 -2.58
C TYR A 123 10.52 3.75 -1.98
N VAL A 124 10.55 3.37 -0.70
CA VAL A 124 9.43 2.72 -0.02
C VAL A 124 8.24 3.66 0.14
N ALA A 125 8.47 4.95 0.42
CA ALA A 125 7.40 5.93 0.60
C ALA A 125 6.49 6.00 -0.64
N TRP A 126 7.01 5.92 -1.86
CA TRP A 126 6.20 5.95 -3.08
C TRP A 126 6.11 4.60 -3.81
N TYR A 127 6.42 3.50 -3.13
CA TYR A 127 6.26 2.17 -3.72
C TYR A 127 4.77 1.94 -4.08
N PRO A 128 4.44 1.49 -5.32
CA PRO A 128 3.07 1.43 -5.82
C PRO A 128 2.28 0.22 -5.27
N LEU A 129 2.14 0.11 -3.95
CA LEU A 129 1.44 -1.00 -3.26
C LEU A 129 0.01 -1.21 -3.76
N HIS A 130 -0.66 -0.11 -4.10
CA HIS A 130 -2.06 -0.08 -4.52
C HIS A 130 -2.27 -0.52 -5.98
N ALA A 131 -1.21 -0.58 -6.78
CA ALA A 131 -1.25 -1.02 -8.17
C ALA A 131 -0.59 -2.40 -8.40
N ASN A 132 0.21 -2.93 -7.46
CA ASN A 132 0.69 -4.31 -7.53
C ASN A 132 0.72 -5.00 -6.15
N PRO A 133 -0.44 -5.45 -5.65
CA PRO A 133 -0.52 -6.12 -4.36
C PRO A 133 -0.16 -7.61 -4.40
N LYS A 134 -0.07 -8.24 -5.59
CA LYS A 134 0.27 -9.68 -5.70
C LYS A 134 1.77 -9.94 -5.48
N ASN A 135 2.64 -9.00 -5.85
CA ASN A 135 4.09 -9.11 -5.69
C ASN A 135 4.65 -7.89 -4.95
N ASN A 136 4.38 -7.82 -3.65
CA ASN A 136 4.72 -6.66 -2.84
C ASN A 136 5.97 -6.89 -1.96
N GLN A 137 7.02 -6.13 -2.23
CA GLN A 137 8.31 -6.21 -1.55
C GLN A 137 8.55 -5.07 -0.54
N ALA A 138 7.61 -4.13 -0.38
CA ALA A 138 7.81 -2.96 0.48
C ALA A 138 8.11 -3.31 1.95
N PHE A 139 7.47 -4.36 2.48
CA PHE A 139 7.76 -4.81 3.85
C PHE A 139 9.19 -5.36 4.00
N MET A 140 9.74 -5.98 2.95
CA MET A 140 11.13 -6.43 2.95
C MET A 140 12.08 -5.23 2.94
N TYR A 141 11.82 -4.24 2.08
CA TYR A 141 12.66 -3.04 1.98
C TYR A 141 12.65 -2.20 3.26
N ILE A 142 11.49 -2.03 3.92
CA ILE A 142 11.45 -1.28 5.19
C ILE A 142 12.14 -2.03 6.33
N ASN A 143 12.12 -3.36 6.35
CA ASN A 143 12.89 -4.13 7.31
C ASN A 143 14.40 -4.00 7.06
N LEU A 144 14.83 -3.98 5.79
CA LEU A 144 16.21 -3.69 5.45
C LEU A 144 16.64 -2.29 5.92
N ALA A 145 15.80 -1.26 5.70
CA ALA A 145 16.05 0.08 6.23
C ALA A 145 16.11 0.11 7.76
N THR A 146 15.25 -0.66 8.43
CA THR A 146 15.25 -0.80 9.90
C THR A 146 16.56 -1.41 10.39
N SER A 147 17.04 -2.48 9.75
CA SER A 147 18.32 -3.10 10.08
C SER A 147 19.49 -2.14 9.84
N LEU A 148 19.52 -1.42 8.71
CA LEU A 148 20.55 -0.42 8.44
C LEU A 148 20.54 0.72 9.46
N THR A 149 19.35 1.15 9.89
CA THR A 149 19.19 2.21 10.89
C THR A 149 19.82 1.80 12.23
N SER A 150 19.59 0.56 12.68
CA SER A 150 20.24 0.01 13.85
C SER A 150 21.76 -0.17 13.67
N ASP A 151 22.19 -0.61 12.48
CA ASP A 151 23.62 -0.71 12.17
C ASP A 151 24.32 0.66 12.16
N LEU A 152 23.64 1.73 11.78
CA LEU A 152 24.17 3.10 11.87
C LEU A 152 24.14 3.68 13.29
N GLY A 153 23.57 2.95 14.26
CA GLY A 153 23.40 3.38 15.65
C GLY A 153 22.36 4.50 15.82
N LEU A 154 21.49 4.73 14.84
CA LEU A 154 20.47 5.79 14.89
C LEU A 154 19.39 5.54 15.95
N ASP A 155 19.34 4.33 16.51
CA ASP A 155 18.46 3.98 17.61
C ASP A 155 19.09 4.20 19.00
N LEU A 156 20.25 4.86 19.04
CA LEU A 156 20.97 5.33 20.24
C LEU A 156 20.85 6.86 20.38
N GLU A 157 21.01 7.37 21.60
CA GLU A 157 20.98 8.82 21.86
C GLU A 157 22.18 9.56 21.23
N LEU A 158 23.35 8.92 21.22
CA LEU A 158 24.60 9.48 20.73
C LEU A 158 25.29 8.53 19.75
N PRO A 159 26.02 9.05 18.76
CA PRO A 159 26.78 8.22 17.84
C PRO A 159 27.84 7.39 18.56
N ASN A 160 27.88 6.08 18.30
CA ASN A 160 28.93 5.20 18.81
C ASN A 160 29.96 4.92 17.71
N LEU A 161 31.03 5.71 17.68
CA LEU A 161 32.13 5.59 16.70
C LEU A 161 32.96 4.32 16.87
N ASN A 162 32.83 3.59 17.99
CA ASN A 162 33.59 2.37 18.27
C ASN A 162 32.94 1.10 17.71
N SER A 163 31.79 1.25 17.06
CA SER A 163 31.04 0.15 16.48
C SER A 163 31.13 0.28 14.96
N PHE A 164 31.41 -0.84 14.29
CA PHE A 164 31.24 -1.10 12.84
C PHE A 164 32.40 -0.77 11.87
N GLY A 165 32.81 -1.80 11.12
CA GLY A 165 33.51 -1.64 9.83
C GLY A 165 32.51 -1.34 8.70
N ASN A 166 32.96 -0.62 7.66
CA ASN A 166 32.21 -0.24 6.44
C ASN A 166 31.02 0.73 6.61
N ILE A 167 30.99 1.55 7.68
CA ILE A 167 30.02 2.66 7.82
C ILE A 167 30.61 3.96 7.28
N SER A 168 29.85 4.66 6.43
CA SER A 168 30.14 6.05 6.07
C SER A 168 29.55 7.00 7.11
N THR A 169 30.39 7.85 7.71
CA THR A 169 29.98 8.91 8.64
C THR A 169 29.54 10.19 7.93
N GLN A 170 29.68 10.26 6.60
CA GLN A 170 29.33 11.44 5.82
C GLN A 170 27.83 11.75 5.93
N GLY A 171 27.50 12.96 6.40
CA GLY A 171 26.12 13.40 6.63
C GLY A 171 25.43 12.75 7.82
N LEU A 172 26.04 11.75 8.47
CA LEU A 172 25.47 11.01 9.61
C LEU A 172 25.67 11.76 10.93
N ILE A 173 26.87 12.32 11.14
CA ILE A 173 27.31 12.91 12.41
C ILE A 173 27.83 14.32 12.17
N GLU A 174 27.49 15.24 13.07
CA GLU A 174 28.10 16.57 13.19
C GLU A 174 28.62 16.75 14.62
N GLY A 175 29.95 16.87 14.74
CA GLY A 175 30.62 16.89 16.04
C GLY A 175 30.40 15.58 16.82
N ALA A 176 29.76 15.67 17.98
CA ALA A 176 29.45 14.54 18.85
C ALA A 176 27.97 14.09 18.77
N SER A 177 27.21 14.59 17.78
CA SER A 177 25.76 14.37 17.68
C SER A 177 25.33 13.92 16.30
N PHE A 178 24.18 13.25 16.20
CA PHE A 178 23.55 12.96 14.92
C PHE A 178 23.08 14.25 14.24
N THR A 179 23.27 14.32 12.93
CA THR A 179 22.74 15.43 12.13
C THR A 179 21.21 15.42 12.14
N ASP A 180 20.60 16.55 11.81
CA ASP A 180 19.14 16.59 11.70
C ASP A 180 18.62 15.71 10.55
N ALA A 181 19.40 15.55 9.47
CA ALA A 181 19.08 14.60 8.40
C ALA A 181 19.03 13.16 8.92
N ALA A 182 19.96 12.77 9.80
CA ALA A 182 19.99 11.46 10.44
C ALA A 182 18.78 11.25 11.39
N LYS A 183 18.44 12.25 12.21
CA LYS A 183 17.25 12.21 13.08
C LYS A 183 15.95 12.08 12.28
N ARG A 184 15.80 12.86 11.19
CA ARG A 184 14.64 12.79 10.30
C ARG A 184 14.53 11.42 9.64
N ALA A 185 15.64 10.85 9.16
CA ALA A 185 15.66 9.51 8.57
C ALA A 185 15.24 8.42 9.59
N TYR A 186 15.71 8.51 10.84
CA TYR A 186 15.27 7.60 11.90
C TYR A 186 13.76 7.65 12.15
N LEU A 187 13.20 8.87 12.27
CA LEU A 187 11.76 9.08 12.44
C LEU A 187 10.96 8.59 11.21
N GLY A 188 11.48 8.81 10.00
CA GLY A 188 10.87 8.30 8.77
C GLY A 188 10.87 6.78 8.68
N CYS A 189 11.94 6.14 9.15
CA CYS A 189 12.02 4.69 9.24
C CYS A 189 10.98 4.14 10.21
N TYR A 190 10.82 4.75 11.39
CA TYR A 190 9.73 4.40 12.31
C TYR A 190 8.36 4.60 11.67
N TYR A 191 8.11 5.76 11.07
CA TYR A 191 6.82 6.08 10.46
C TYR A 191 6.40 5.06 9.40
N LEU A 192 7.29 4.75 8.44
CA LEU A 192 7.01 3.75 7.41
C LEU A 192 6.92 2.33 7.98
N SER A 193 7.84 1.94 8.88
CA SER A 193 7.82 0.60 9.51
C SER A 193 6.50 0.38 10.25
N SER A 194 6.08 1.36 11.05
CA SER A 194 4.83 1.36 11.78
C SER A 194 3.61 1.26 10.86
N ALA A 195 3.51 2.16 9.87
CA ALA A 195 2.36 2.23 8.99
C ALA A 195 2.23 0.97 8.12
N LEU A 196 3.34 0.45 7.61
CA LEU A 196 3.36 -0.80 6.85
C LEU A 196 3.06 -2.00 7.77
N SER A 197 3.54 -2.05 9.01
CA SER A 197 3.20 -3.12 9.94
C SER A 197 1.72 -3.16 10.28
N LEU A 198 1.10 -2.00 10.53
CA LEU A 198 -0.36 -1.92 10.72
C LEU A 198 -1.09 -2.43 9.49
N GLY A 199 -0.66 -1.97 8.33
CA GLY A 199 -1.32 -2.32 7.09
C GLY A 199 -1.21 -3.81 6.74
N PHE A 200 -0.01 -4.37 6.83
CA PHE A 200 0.27 -5.76 6.52
C PHE A 200 -0.12 -6.70 7.67
N GLN A 201 -0.58 -6.16 8.80
CA GLN A 201 -0.84 -6.89 10.05
C GLN A 201 0.37 -7.71 10.52
N LYS A 202 1.57 -7.16 10.34
CA LYS A 202 2.83 -7.76 10.75
C LYS A 202 3.34 -7.08 12.01
N PRO A 203 4.15 -7.77 12.84
CA PRO A 203 4.81 -7.10 13.96
C PRO A 203 5.69 -5.94 13.47
N PRO A 204 5.75 -4.81 14.21
CA PRO A 204 6.60 -3.68 13.85
C PRO A 204 8.09 -4.07 13.95
N GLY A 205 8.86 -3.73 12.91
CA GLY A 205 10.31 -3.90 12.92
C GLY A 205 11.00 -2.92 13.86
N LEU A 206 10.46 -1.70 13.98
CA LEU A 206 10.94 -0.66 14.89
C LEU A 206 9.84 -0.25 15.87
N ARG A 207 10.12 -0.35 17.17
CA ARG A 207 9.18 0.07 18.23
C ARG A 207 9.37 1.54 18.56
N TYR A 208 8.28 2.20 18.94
CA TYR A 208 8.33 3.55 19.50
C TYR A 208 9.23 3.59 20.75
N ARG A 209 10.08 4.62 20.84
CA ARG A 209 10.99 4.86 21.98
C ARG A 209 10.97 6.34 22.35
N ASN A 210 11.25 6.65 23.61
CA ASN A 210 11.39 8.04 24.10
C ASN A 210 12.46 8.83 23.32
N LEU A 211 13.43 8.14 22.71
CA LEU A 211 14.41 8.73 21.80
C LEU A 211 13.73 9.50 20.64
N MET A 212 12.60 8.99 20.13
CA MET A 212 11.84 9.63 19.04
C MET A 212 11.23 10.96 19.49
N ASP A 213 10.77 11.07 20.74
CA ASP A 213 10.32 12.34 21.33
C ASP A 213 11.49 13.34 21.43
N GLY A 214 12.65 12.87 21.90
CA GLY A 214 13.86 13.70 21.99
C GLY A 214 14.32 14.23 20.62
N HIS A 215 14.34 13.36 19.60
CA HIS A 215 14.66 13.76 18.23
C HIS A 215 13.61 14.68 17.63
N GLY A 216 12.32 14.38 17.82
CA GLY A 216 11.23 15.25 17.37
C GLY A 216 11.33 16.65 17.99
N GLN A 217 11.56 16.73 19.30
CA GLN A 217 11.71 18.01 19.99
C GLN A 217 12.95 18.80 19.56
N SER A 218 14.07 18.12 19.32
CA SER A 218 15.27 18.76 18.77
C SER A 218 15.02 19.35 17.39
N LEU A 219 14.23 18.67 16.56
CA LEU A 219 13.94 19.11 15.20
C LEU A 219 12.97 20.31 15.17
N LEU A 220 12.06 20.44 16.15
CA LEU A 220 11.11 21.55 16.25
C LEU A 220 11.74 22.95 16.38
N GLN A 221 13.06 23.05 16.55
CA GLN A 221 13.78 24.33 16.46
C GLN A 221 13.83 24.89 15.03
N ASP A 222 13.59 24.04 14.02
CA ASP A 222 13.44 24.37 12.60
C ASP A 222 11.92 24.37 12.25
N GLU A 223 11.42 25.45 11.64
CA GLU A 223 9.99 25.62 11.31
C GLU A 223 9.43 24.47 10.45
N SER A 224 10.28 23.79 9.67
CA SER A 224 9.90 22.65 8.81
C SER A 224 9.60 21.35 9.57
N SER A 225 9.80 21.31 10.90
CA SER A 225 9.74 20.07 11.69
C SER A 225 8.42 19.82 12.41
N ALA A 226 7.50 20.79 12.43
CA ALA A 226 6.18 20.63 13.06
C ALA A 226 5.33 19.55 12.38
N GLU A 227 5.50 19.38 11.06
CA GLU A 227 4.83 18.37 10.24
C GLU A 227 5.31 16.96 10.62
N ILE A 228 6.63 16.78 10.77
CA ILE A 228 7.28 15.53 11.18
C ILE A 228 6.75 15.10 12.55
N SER A 229 6.81 16.00 13.55
CA SER A 229 6.31 15.69 14.89
C SER A 229 4.83 15.33 14.88
N SER A 230 4.02 15.99 14.04
CA SER A 230 2.60 15.69 13.90
C SER A 230 2.36 14.30 13.31
N LEU A 231 3.06 13.94 12.23
CA LEU A 231 2.96 12.62 11.62
C LEU A 231 3.36 11.50 12.59
N ILE A 232 4.43 11.69 13.37
CA ILE A 232 4.88 10.71 14.37
C ILE A 232 3.84 10.53 15.46
N LYS A 233 3.28 11.62 15.99
CA LYS A 233 2.21 11.56 17.01
C LYS A 233 0.96 10.85 16.48
N LEU A 234 0.48 11.22 15.29
CA LEU A 234 -0.69 10.60 14.68
C LEU A 234 -0.45 9.11 14.39
N GLN A 235 0.73 8.74 13.89
CA GLN A 235 1.09 7.35 13.64
C GLN A 235 1.16 6.55 14.94
N ARG A 236 1.70 7.13 16.01
CA ARG A 236 1.74 6.49 17.33
C ARG A 236 0.34 6.25 17.91
N LEU A 237 -0.59 7.18 17.68
CA LEU A 237 -2.00 6.98 18.02
C LEU A 237 -2.61 5.81 17.25
N ALA A 238 -2.36 5.72 15.93
CA ALA A 238 -2.83 4.61 15.11
C ALA A 238 -2.29 3.25 15.62
N GLU A 239 -1.02 3.18 16.02
CA GLU A 239 -0.44 1.98 16.63
C GLU A 239 -1.16 1.56 17.90
N ARG A 240 -1.38 2.51 18.83
CA ARG A 240 -2.02 2.25 20.12
C ARG A 240 -3.45 1.79 19.96
N ILE A 241 -4.19 2.40 19.02
CA ILE A 241 -5.54 1.92 18.64
C ILE A 241 -5.43 0.45 18.22
N ALA A 242 -4.54 0.10 17.29
CA ALA A 242 -4.43 -1.26 16.82
C ALA A 242 -3.89 -2.26 17.88
N GLU A 243 -3.07 -1.81 18.84
CA GLU A 243 -2.50 -2.65 19.91
C GLU A 243 -3.56 -3.07 20.92
N VAL A 244 -4.36 -2.12 21.41
CA VAL A 244 -5.46 -2.39 22.37
C VAL A 244 -6.39 -3.48 21.85
N HIS A 245 -6.72 -3.44 20.56
CA HIS A 245 -7.65 -4.38 19.95
C HIS A 245 -7.02 -5.73 19.56
N ARG A 246 -5.69 -5.81 19.45
CA ARG A 246 -4.96 -7.07 19.25
C ARG A 246 -4.81 -7.87 20.55
N SER A 247 -4.77 -7.19 21.69
CA SER A 247 -4.62 -7.82 23.02
C SER A 247 -5.94 -8.27 23.66
N SER A 248 -7.09 -7.90 23.10
CA SER A 248 -8.39 -8.29 23.64
C SER A 248 -8.74 -9.73 23.29
N GLU A 249 -8.24 -10.69 24.06
CA GLU A 249 -8.90 -11.99 24.17
C GLU A 249 -10.23 -11.80 24.91
N PRO A 250 -11.36 -12.34 24.40
CA PRO A 250 -12.66 -12.19 25.07
C PRO A 250 -12.59 -12.82 26.46
N LYS A 251 -12.79 -12.01 27.51
CA LYS A 251 -12.72 -12.48 28.91
C LYS A 251 -14.08 -12.98 29.42
N GLY A 252 -15.09 -13.02 28.55
CA GLY A 252 -16.39 -13.63 28.80
C GLY A 252 -17.42 -12.70 29.47
N ASP A 253 -17.01 -11.53 29.94
CA ASP A 253 -17.90 -10.49 30.46
C ASP A 253 -18.13 -9.39 29.42
N LEU A 254 -19.21 -9.53 28.65
CA LEU A 254 -19.61 -8.61 27.58
C LEU A 254 -19.85 -7.17 28.08
N GLN A 255 -20.27 -7.00 29.33
CA GLN A 255 -20.56 -5.67 29.88
C GLN A 255 -19.27 -4.94 30.26
N MET A 256 -18.31 -5.66 30.84
CA MET A 256 -16.96 -5.12 31.08
C MET A 256 -16.25 -4.79 29.76
N GLU A 257 -16.38 -5.64 28.74
CA GLU A 257 -15.82 -5.38 27.41
C GLU A 257 -16.41 -4.13 26.78
N ALA A 258 -17.72 -3.92 26.85
CA ALA A 258 -18.38 -2.71 26.35
C ALA A 258 -17.96 -1.43 27.09
N LEU A 259 -17.77 -1.51 28.41
CA LEU A 259 -17.25 -0.38 29.19
C LEU A 259 -15.81 -0.05 28.81
N ASN A 260 -14.96 -1.08 28.64
CA ASN A 260 -13.57 -0.89 28.21
C ASN A 260 -13.49 -0.29 26.80
N ALA A 261 -14.33 -0.76 25.88
CA ALA A 261 -14.47 -0.20 24.54
C ALA A 261 -14.78 1.30 24.57
N GLU A 262 -15.78 1.70 25.36
CA GLU A 262 -16.20 3.10 25.46
C GLU A 262 -15.10 3.98 26.08
N VAL A 263 -14.44 3.51 27.15
CA VAL A 263 -13.30 4.22 27.76
C VAL A 263 -12.16 4.39 26.75
N ASN A 264 -11.82 3.35 25.98
CA ASN A 264 -10.77 3.41 24.97
C ASN A 264 -11.13 4.39 23.84
N ILE A 265 -12.36 4.35 23.34
CA ILE A 265 -12.85 5.29 22.33
C ILE A 265 -12.72 6.74 22.84
N GLN A 266 -13.25 7.03 24.03
CA GLN A 266 -13.21 8.38 24.59
C GLN A 266 -11.78 8.87 24.81
N MET A 267 -10.89 7.99 25.28
CA MET A 267 -9.47 8.28 25.45
C MET A 267 -8.82 8.65 24.12
N PHE A 268 -8.97 7.83 23.06
CA PHE A 268 -8.37 8.13 21.77
C PHE A 268 -8.97 9.37 21.10
N GLN A 269 -10.27 9.59 21.25
CA GLN A 269 -10.92 10.82 20.77
C GLN A 269 -10.36 12.07 21.47
N HIS A 270 -10.22 12.01 22.79
CA HIS A 270 -9.63 13.10 23.56
C HIS A 270 -8.19 13.38 23.11
N GLU A 271 -7.36 12.34 22.90
CA GLU A 271 -5.99 12.52 22.43
C GLU A 271 -5.90 13.13 21.04
N VAL A 272 -6.78 12.75 20.11
CA VAL A 272 -6.88 13.39 18.78
C VAL A 272 -7.28 14.87 18.92
N GLN A 273 -8.23 15.18 19.82
CA GLN A 273 -8.65 16.56 20.08
C GLN A 273 -7.54 17.41 20.72
N GLU A 274 -6.80 16.85 21.67
CA GLU A 274 -5.66 17.52 22.31
C GLU A 274 -4.55 17.77 21.30
N TRP A 275 -4.21 16.79 20.46
CA TRP A 275 -3.28 17.00 19.35
C TRP A 275 -3.76 18.14 18.44
N ARG A 276 -5.06 18.14 18.08
CA ARG A 276 -5.67 19.16 17.21
C ARG A 276 -5.60 20.56 17.83
N LYS A 277 -5.72 20.71 19.15
CA LYS A 277 -5.56 22.00 19.86
C LYS A 277 -4.09 22.43 19.95
N SER A 278 -3.17 21.47 20.04
CA SER A 278 -1.74 21.72 20.23
C SER A 278 -1.00 22.17 18.97
N ILE A 279 -1.58 21.97 17.77
CA ILE A 279 -0.91 22.21 16.49
C ILE A 279 -1.49 23.41 15.73
N ALA A 280 -0.61 24.14 15.03
CA ALA A 280 -1.01 25.28 14.21
C ALA A 280 -1.95 24.88 13.07
N THR A 281 -2.92 25.75 12.75
CA THR A 281 -3.89 25.52 11.67
C THR A 281 -3.22 25.34 10.30
N SER A 282 -2.09 26.02 10.04
CA SER A 282 -1.31 25.87 8.81
C SER A 282 -0.86 24.42 8.60
N VAL A 283 -0.28 23.81 9.63
CA VAL A 283 0.19 22.41 9.62
C VAL A 283 -0.98 21.44 9.49
N ARG A 284 -2.06 21.66 10.26
CA ARG A 284 -3.27 20.82 10.19
C ARG A 284 -3.95 20.81 8.82
N ASN A 285 -3.83 21.91 8.07
CA ASN A 285 -4.43 22.05 6.75
C ASN A 285 -3.62 21.39 5.63
N LEU A 286 -2.41 20.91 5.92
CA LEU A 286 -1.62 20.14 4.95
C LEU A 286 -2.38 18.86 4.56
N PRO A 287 -2.52 18.53 3.27
CA PRO A 287 -3.35 17.42 2.81
C PRO A 287 -3.05 16.09 3.52
N PHE A 288 -1.77 15.73 3.63
CA PHE A 288 -1.35 14.47 4.24
C PHE A 288 -1.61 14.41 5.76
N ILE A 289 -1.56 15.55 6.47
CA ILE A 289 -1.90 15.62 7.90
C ILE A 289 -3.41 15.56 8.09
N GLY A 290 -4.17 16.31 7.28
CA GLY A 290 -5.64 16.29 7.34
C GLY A 290 -6.22 14.91 7.00
N MET A 291 -5.57 14.15 6.11
CA MET A 291 -5.89 12.75 5.84
C MET A 291 -5.59 11.85 7.05
N ALA A 292 -4.39 11.96 7.63
CA ALA A 292 -3.98 11.16 8.79
C ALA A 292 -4.90 11.37 10.00
N GLU A 293 -5.29 12.63 10.28
CA GLU A 293 -6.25 12.97 11.34
C GLU A 293 -7.61 12.28 11.13
N ARG A 294 -8.19 12.38 9.92
CA ARG A 294 -9.50 11.78 9.61
C ARG A 294 -9.44 10.26 9.57
N TYR A 295 -8.32 9.72 9.12
CA TYR A 295 -8.04 8.29 9.18
C TYR A 295 -8.11 7.79 10.62
N LEU A 296 -7.55 8.51 11.61
CA LEU A 296 -7.68 8.11 13.02
C LEU A 296 -9.13 8.04 13.49
N GLY A 297 -9.97 8.99 13.08
CA GLY A 297 -11.41 8.95 13.37
C GLY A 297 -12.06 7.65 12.87
N CYS A 298 -11.70 7.21 11.67
CA CYS A 298 -12.15 5.94 11.11
C CYS A 298 -11.51 4.74 11.83
N ALA A 299 -10.22 4.82 12.16
CA ALA A 299 -9.46 3.76 12.82
C ALA A 299 -10.02 3.43 14.22
N ILE A 300 -10.33 4.45 15.04
CA ILE A 300 -10.88 4.27 16.40
C ILE A 300 -12.07 3.29 16.39
N TYR A 301 -13.09 3.59 15.57
CA TYR A 301 -14.29 2.77 15.51
C TYR A 301 -14.12 1.49 14.71
N SER A 302 -13.37 1.49 13.60
CA SER A 302 -13.19 0.29 12.79
C SER A 302 -12.40 -0.81 13.50
N HIS A 303 -11.46 -0.44 14.38
CA HIS A 303 -10.75 -1.39 15.23
C HIS A 303 -11.64 -1.94 16.36
N GLU A 304 -12.43 -1.09 17.01
CA GLU A 304 -13.40 -1.51 18.04
C GLU A 304 -14.42 -2.49 17.47
N LEU A 305 -15.01 -2.14 16.32
CA LEU A 305 -15.94 -2.98 15.60
C LEU A 305 -15.28 -4.21 14.96
N GLY A 306 -13.98 -4.44 15.16
CA GLY A 306 -13.25 -5.61 14.68
C GLY A 306 -13.23 -5.76 13.16
N PHE A 307 -13.44 -4.68 12.41
CA PHE A 307 -13.47 -4.72 10.94
C PHE A 307 -12.12 -5.02 10.31
N LEU A 308 -11.05 -5.15 11.08
CA LEU A 308 -9.74 -5.61 10.59
C LEU A 308 -9.35 -6.99 11.15
N ARG A 309 -10.19 -7.61 11.99
CA ARG A 309 -9.93 -8.96 12.55
C ARG A 309 -9.98 -10.03 11.47
N ARG A 310 -9.22 -11.10 11.70
CA ARG A 310 -9.11 -12.26 10.82
C ARG A 310 -9.38 -13.55 11.61
N PRO A 311 -10.07 -14.54 11.02
CA PRO A 311 -10.83 -14.44 9.77
C PRO A 311 -12.10 -13.59 9.93
N TYR A 312 -12.43 -12.77 8.92
CA TYR A 312 -13.53 -11.80 9.01
C TYR A 312 -14.92 -12.47 9.07
N ARG A 313 -15.09 -13.65 8.46
CA ARG A 313 -16.35 -14.42 8.50
C ARG A 313 -16.80 -14.74 9.92
N ASP A 314 -15.86 -15.18 10.74
CA ASP A 314 -16.17 -15.61 12.10
C ASP A 314 -16.52 -14.39 12.97
N HIS A 315 -15.86 -13.27 12.71
CA HIS A 315 -16.23 -11.98 13.30
C HIS A 315 -17.63 -11.52 12.88
N LEU A 316 -17.99 -11.65 11.60
CA LEU A 316 -19.35 -11.37 11.10
C LEU A 316 -20.40 -12.26 11.76
N ARG A 317 -20.16 -13.57 11.86
CA ARG A 317 -21.04 -14.53 12.57
C ARG A 317 -21.23 -14.13 14.03
N SER A 318 -20.15 -13.74 14.69
CA SER A 318 -20.21 -13.27 16.07
C SER A 318 -21.06 -12.00 16.20
N MET A 319 -20.87 -11.01 15.32
CA MET A 319 -21.63 -9.75 15.31
C MET A 319 -23.13 -9.92 15.00
N THR A 320 -23.52 -10.94 14.21
CA THR A 320 -24.95 -11.22 13.96
C THR A 320 -25.62 -11.85 15.17
N SER A 321 -24.90 -12.71 15.91
CA SER A 321 -25.43 -13.38 17.10
C SER A 321 -25.36 -12.49 18.34
N ASN A 322 -24.31 -11.66 18.43
CA ASN A 322 -24.04 -10.71 19.50
C ASN A 322 -23.83 -9.32 18.86
N PRO A 323 -24.90 -8.55 18.63
CA PRO A 323 -24.78 -7.22 18.06
C PRO A 323 -23.93 -6.31 18.96
N PRO A 324 -23.28 -5.28 18.39
CA PRO A 324 -22.47 -4.35 19.17
C PRO A 324 -23.31 -3.75 20.30
N VAL A 325 -22.76 -3.78 21.52
CA VAL A 325 -23.46 -3.34 22.74
C VAL A 325 -23.91 -1.89 22.64
N ASN A 326 -23.18 -1.05 21.89
CA ASN A 326 -23.58 0.30 21.56
C ASN A 326 -23.79 0.47 20.03
N PRO A 327 -25.04 0.52 19.55
CA PRO A 327 -25.33 0.71 18.12
C PRO A 327 -24.83 2.07 17.59
N ALA A 328 -24.61 3.06 18.46
CA ALA A 328 -24.07 4.36 18.06
C ALA A 328 -22.63 4.29 17.51
N HIS A 329 -21.89 3.21 17.82
CA HIS A 329 -20.54 3.01 17.26
C HIS A 329 -20.58 2.75 15.76
N LEU A 330 -21.61 2.06 15.24
CA LEU A 330 -21.78 1.85 13.80
C LEU A 330 -22.02 3.18 13.07
N GLU A 331 -22.90 4.02 13.62
CA GLU A 331 -23.21 5.34 13.06
C GLU A 331 -21.99 6.27 13.13
N SER A 332 -21.27 6.25 14.25
CA SER A 332 -20.05 7.04 14.40
C SER A 332 -18.94 6.59 13.45
N CYS A 333 -18.82 5.28 13.20
CA CYS A 333 -17.91 4.72 12.20
C CYS A 333 -18.29 5.18 10.79
N LEU A 334 -19.58 5.14 10.45
CA LEU A 334 -20.09 5.60 9.16
C LEU A 334 -19.76 7.07 8.95
N GLN A 335 -20.04 7.92 9.95
CA GLN A 335 -19.78 9.35 9.88
C GLN A 335 -18.29 9.66 9.76
N ALA A 336 -17.43 8.95 10.50
CA ALA A 336 -15.99 9.10 10.41
C ALA A 336 -15.46 8.71 9.01
N ALA A 337 -15.94 7.60 8.44
CA ALA A 337 -15.55 7.16 7.12
C ALA A 337 -16.05 8.12 6.01
N LYS A 338 -17.29 8.61 6.10
CA LYS A 338 -17.83 9.67 5.22
C LYS A 338 -16.97 10.92 5.28
N THR A 339 -16.64 11.40 6.47
CA THR A 339 -15.79 12.58 6.69
C THR A 339 -14.41 12.42 6.05
N PHE A 340 -13.82 11.21 6.11
CA PHE A 340 -12.57 10.91 5.42
C PHE A 340 -12.72 10.98 3.89
N CYS A 341 -13.73 10.30 3.33
CA CYS A 341 -13.97 10.27 1.87
C CYS A 341 -14.32 11.65 1.30
N GLU A 342 -15.14 12.42 2.00
CA GLU A 342 -15.50 13.78 1.61
C GLU A 342 -14.28 14.70 1.64
N TYR A 343 -13.41 14.57 2.64
CA TYR A 343 -12.16 15.32 2.66
C TYR A 343 -11.23 14.91 1.51
N LEU A 344 -11.07 13.60 1.26
CA LEU A 344 -10.28 13.09 0.13
C LEU A 344 -10.76 13.65 -1.21
N LEU A 345 -12.07 13.77 -1.41
CA LEU A 345 -12.67 14.34 -2.62
C LEU A 345 -12.65 15.88 -2.62
N SER A 346 -12.51 16.53 -1.47
CA SER A 346 -12.32 17.99 -1.39
C SER A 346 -10.93 18.44 -1.82
N LEU A 347 -9.94 17.53 -1.82
CA LEU A 347 -8.58 17.84 -2.26
C LEU A 347 -8.53 18.10 -3.77
N PRO A 348 -7.60 18.98 -4.23
CA PRO A 348 -7.31 19.13 -5.65
C PRO A 348 -6.94 17.79 -6.28
N GLU A 349 -7.40 17.54 -7.51
CA GLU A 349 -7.15 16.26 -8.19
C GLU A 349 -5.65 15.99 -8.38
N THR A 350 -4.86 17.04 -8.59
CA THR A 350 -3.41 16.91 -8.72
C THR A 350 -2.74 16.37 -7.47
N SER A 351 -3.34 16.52 -6.28
CA SER A 351 -2.76 16.01 -5.02
C SER A 351 -2.63 14.49 -4.99
N TYR A 352 -3.46 13.75 -5.73
CA TYR A 352 -3.35 12.28 -5.81
C TYR A 352 -2.02 11.84 -6.42
N LEU A 353 -1.40 12.67 -7.25
CA LEU A 353 -0.11 12.37 -7.90
C LEU A 353 1.06 12.40 -6.90
N ASP A 354 0.88 13.07 -5.76
CA ASP A 354 1.93 13.26 -4.77
C ASP A 354 1.82 12.26 -3.59
N PHE A 355 0.72 11.53 -3.50
CA PHE A 355 0.43 10.61 -2.40
C PHE A 355 1.46 9.49 -2.28
N THR A 356 1.93 9.28 -1.05
CA THR A 356 2.75 8.13 -0.66
C THR A 356 1.88 6.87 -0.57
N ALA A 357 2.54 5.72 -0.50
CA ALA A 357 1.96 4.43 -0.17
C ALA A 357 1.10 4.48 1.11
N ILE A 358 1.42 5.35 2.06
CA ILE A 358 0.69 5.48 3.32
C ILE A 358 -0.62 6.24 3.14
N GLN A 359 -0.65 7.33 2.36
CA GLN A 359 -1.94 7.99 2.08
C GLN A 359 -2.84 7.07 1.25
N TRP A 360 -2.28 6.34 0.29
CA TRP A 360 -3.04 5.33 -0.44
C TRP A 360 -3.59 4.25 0.49
N SER A 361 -2.82 3.73 1.45
CA SER A 361 -3.33 2.74 2.40
C SER A 361 -4.49 3.26 3.27
N MET A 362 -4.53 4.55 3.59
CA MET A 362 -5.67 5.17 4.28
C MET A 362 -6.95 5.17 3.42
N VAL A 363 -6.84 5.47 2.12
CA VAL A 363 -7.98 5.43 1.17
C VAL A 363 -8.57 4.03 1.12
N VAL A 364 -7.68 3.05 1.10
CA VAL A 364 -7.96 1.62 1.00
C VAL A 364 -8.66 1.12 2.24
N HIS A 365 -8.15 1.49 3.42
CA HIS A 365 -8.79 1.24 4.70
C HIS A 365 -10.21 1.80 4.74
N ALA A 366 -10.42 3.05 4.32
CA ALA A 366 -11.75 3.67 4.33
C ALA A 366 -12.76 2.94 3.42
N ILE A 367 -12.33 2.52 2.22
CA ILE A 367 -13.16 1.73 1.30
C ILE A 367 -13.55 0.38 1.93
N LEU A 368 -12.60 -0.29 2.59
CA LEU A 368 -12.89 -1.55 3.29
C LEU A 368 -13.83 -1.36 4.47
N VAL A 369 -13.62 -0.32 5.28
CA VAL A 369 -14.49 -0.02 6.42
C VAL A 369 -15.91 0.24 5.93
N LEU A 370 -16.11 1.10 4.92
CA LEU A 370 -17.44 1.36 4.37
C LEU A 370 -18.09 0.09 3.79
N SER A 371 -17.31 -0.74 3.09
CA SER A 371 -17.79 -2.00 2.53
C SER A 371 -18.27 -2.95 3.63
N ARG A 372 -17.46 -3.17 4.67
CA ARG A 372 -17.79 -4.06 5.80
C ARG A 372 -18.95 -3.51 6.64
N LEU A 373 -18.93 -2.21 6.91
CA LEU A 373 -19.96 -1.51 7.67
C LEU A 373 -21.33 -1.59 7.00
N THR A 374 -21.38 -1.51 5.66
CA THR A 374 -22.63 -1.63 4.87
C THR A 374 -23.43 -2.86 5.29
N PHE A 375 -22.79 -4.03 5.30
CA PHE A 375 -23.49 -5.29 5.55
C PHE A 375 -23.87 -5.45 7.03
N VAL A 376 -23.01 -4.99 7.94
CA VAL A 376 -23.31 -5.02 9.38
C VAL A 376 -24.47 -4.09 9.73
N MET A 377 -24.51 -2.87 9.18
CA MET A 377 -25.62 -1.95 9.41
C MET A 377 -26.92 -2.47 8.79
N ALA A 378 -26.88 -2.99 7.56
CA ALA A 378 -28.06 -3.56 6.92
C ALA A 378 -28.64 -4.74 7.72
N ALA A 379 -27.76 -5.58 8.30
CA ALA A 379 -28.15 -6.66 9.20
C ALA A 379 -28.90 -6.16 10.43
N ASN A 380 -28.30 -5.23 11.16
CA ASN A 380 -28.75 -4.78 12.47
C ASN A 380 -30.01 -3.91 12.37
N LEU A 381 -30.15 -3.15 11.28
CA LEU A 381 -31.25 -2.20 11.09
C LEU A 381 -32.35 -2.75 10.16
N GLY A 382 -32.20 -3.97 9.65
CA GLY A 382 -33.18 -4.61 8.78
C GLY A 382 -33.37 -3.89 7.44
N TRP A 383 -32.31 -3.28 6.90
CA TRP A 383 -32.38 -2.53 5.65
C TRP A 383 -32.55 -3.46 4.44
N ASP A 384 -33.26 -2.97 3.44
CA ASP A 384 -33.26 -3.54 2.10
C ASP A 384 -32.12 -2.93 1.24
N SER A 385 -32.02 -3.40 -0.01
CA SER A 385 -31.00 -2.94 -0.96
C SER A 385 -31.04 -1.41 -1.19
N ASP A 386 -32.23 -0.82 -1.32
CA ASP A 386 -32.37 0.60 -1.68
C ASP A 386 -32.12 1.52 -0.48
N THR A 387 -32.58 1.13 0.71
CA THR A 387 -32.26 1.80 1.97
C THR A 387 -30.77 1.75 2.24
N THR A 388 -30.12 0.62 1.97
CA THR A 388 -28.67 0.46 2.15
C THR A 388 -27.89 1.43 1.24
N ARG A 389 -28.25 1.51 -0.05
CA ARG A 389 -27.63 2.45 -1.00
C ARG A 389 -27.81 3.91 -0.59
N SER A 390 -28.97 4.24 -0.03
CA SER A 390 -29.29 5.61 0.39
C SER A 390 -28.50 6.06 1.62
N ASN A 391 -28.17 5.13 2.53
CA ASN A 391 -27.49 5.44 3.78
C ASN A 391 -25.95 5.35 3.68
N VAL A 392 -25.42 4.42 2.86
CA VAL A 392 -23.97 4.19 2.71
C VAL A 392 -23.51 4.52 1.28
N PRO A 393 -22.95 5.73 1.04
CA PRO A 393 -22.67 6.23 -0.31
C PRO A 393 -21.32 5.71 -0.89
N LEU A 394 -20.99 4.43 -0.67
CA LEU A 394 -19.70 3.88 -1.14
C LEU A 394 -19.59 3.89 -2.67
N VAL A 395 -20.65 3.58 -3.40
CA VAL A 395 -20.65 3.61 -4.87
C VAL A 395 -20.33 5.00 -5.40
N MET A 396 -20.93 6.04 -4.80
CA MET A 396 -20.68 7.43 -5.16
C MET A 396 -19.21 7.79 -4.98
N TYR A 397 -18.59 7.40 -3.86
CA TYR A 397 -17.16 7.66 -3.62
C TYR A 397 -16.27 6.89 -4.61
N LEU A 398 -16.59 5.63 -4.90
CA LEU A 398 -15.84 4.83 -5.87
C LEU A 398 -15.95 5.41 -7.29
N ASP A 399 -17.13 5.87 -7.70
CA ASP A 399 -17.33 6.53 -9.00
C ASP A 399 -16.55 7.84 -9.12
N ALA A 400 -16.61 8.68 -8.07
CA ALA A 400 -15.84 9.92 -8.04
C ALA A 400 -14.34 9.67 -8.16
N LEU A 401 -13.80 8.69 -7.43
CA LEU A 401 -12.39 8.31 -7.53
C LEU A 401 -12.04 7.74 -8.91
N CYS A 402 -12.86 6.85 -9.45
CA CYS A 402 -12.64 6.29 -10.79
C CYS A 402 -12.63 7.37 -11.87
N TYR A 403 -13.55 8.34 -11.79
CA TYR A 403 -13.62 9.47 -12.72
C TYR A 403 -12.34 10.32 -12.66
N ARG A 404 -11.89 10.67 -11.46
CA ARG A 404 -10.65 11.46 -11.27
C ARG A 404 -9.41 10.71 -11.75
N PHE A 405 -9.31 9.41 -11.46
CA PHE A 405 -8.17 8.61 -11.92
C PHE A 405 -8.15 8.45 -13.44
N GLN A 406 -9.30 8.31 -14.06
CA GLN A 406 -9.40 8.30 -15.52
C GLN A 406 -8.94 9.63 -16.14
N HIS A 407 -9.24 10.76 -15.50
CA HIS A 407 -8.82 12.07 -15.98
C HIS A 407 -7.31 12.33 -15.80
N LEU A 408 -6.72 11.85 -14.71
CA LEU A 408 -5.31 12.05 -14.38
C LEU A 408 -4.35 11.03 -15.00
N SER A 409 -4.88 9.86 -15.37
CA SER A 409 -4.13 8.78 -16.01
C SER A 409 -3.61 9.23 -17.37
N LEU A 410 -2.37 8.85 -17.68
CA LEU A 410 -1.76 9.06 -18.99
C LEU A 410 -2.06 7.90 -19.94
N THR A 411 -2.60 6.80 -19.41
CA THR A 411 -3.00 5.63 -20.17
C THR A 411 -4.35 5.86 -20.84
N PRO A 412 -4.44 5.76 -22.18
CA PRO A 412 -5.70 5.96 -22.88
C PRO A 412 -6.74 4.90 -22.46
N SER A 413 -7.99 5.32 -22.28
CA SER A 413 -9.10 4.43 -21.87
C SER A 413 -9.83 3.75 -23.05
N ASP A 414 -9.57 4.16 -24.29
CA ASP A 414 -10.36 3.80 -25.49
C ASP A 414 -9.80 2.64 -26.32
N THR A 415 -8.76 1.94 -25.86
CA THR A 415 -8.19 0.81 -26.60
C THR A 415 -8.87 -0.51 -26.19
N ALA A 416 -9.35 -1.28 -27.18
CA ALA A 416 -9.91 -2.61 -26.95
C ALA A 416 -8.87 -3.62 -26.42
N GLU A 417 -7.59 -3.29 -26.51
CA GLU A 417 -6.45 -4.07 -26.03
C GLU A 417 -5.96 -3.56 -24.67
N THR A 418 -5.49 -4.49 -23.83
CA THR A 418 -4.83 -4.17 -22.55
C THR A 418 -3.56 -3.37 -22.80
N PRO A 419 -3.40 -2.18 -22.18
CA PRO A 419 -2.19 -1.38 -22.34
C PRO A 419 -0.95 -2.15 -21.90
N GLN A 420 0.15 -2.00 -22.64
CA GLN A 420 1.39 -2.75 -22.37
C GLN A 420 2.09 -2.31 -21.08
N ASN A 421 2.05 -1.01 -20.76
CA ASN A 421 2.62 -0.44 -19.53
C ASN A 421 1.65 0.62 -18.96
N PRO A 422 0.53 0.21 -18.36
CA PRO A 422 -0.44 1.15 -17.81
C PRO A 422 0.17 1.89 -16.61
N ASP A 423 -0.17 3.17 -16.48
CA ASP A 423 0.22 3.95 -15.30
C ASP A 423 -0.54 3.50 -14.04
N VAL A 424 0.04 3.86 -12.90
CA VAL A 424 -0.42 3.45 -11.57
C VAL A 424 -1.88 3.84 -11.29
N LEU A 425 -2.33 5.02 -11.75
CA LEU A 425 -3.71 5.46 -11.55
C LEU A 425 -4.69 4.70 -12.45
N TYR A 426 -4.29 4.33 -13.66
CA TYR A 426 -5.09 3.45 -14.52
C TYR A 426 -5.36 2.11 -13.84
N VAL A 427 -4.29 1.46 -13.36
CA VAL A 427 -4.38 0.16 -12.67
C VAL A 427 -5.25 0.29 -11.42
N PHE A 428 -5.04 1.35 -10.64
CA PHE A 428 -5.82 1.55 -9.44
C PHE A 428 -7.30 1.81 -9.73
N GLY A 429 -7.61 2.61 -10.76
CA GLY A 429 -8.98 2.81 -11.25
C GLY A 429 -9.64 1.49 -11.68
N MET A 430 -8.90 0.59 -12.33
CA MET A 430 -9.42 -0.73 -12.67
C MET A 430 -9.74 -1.58 -11.44
N ILE A 431 -8.89 -1.56 -10.42
CA ILE A 431 -9.14 -2.24 -9.14
C ILE A 431 -10.40 -1.67 -8.48
N LEU A 432 -10.54 -0.34 -8.41
CA LEU A 432 -11.71 0.30 -7.82
C LEU A 432 -13.01 -0.02 -8.58
N ARG A 433 -12.97 -0.10 -9.92
CA ARG A 433 -14.11 -0.54 -10.74
C ARG A 433 -14.50 -1.99 -10.41
N SER A 434 -13.53 -2.89 -10.25
CA SER A 434 -13.78 -4.27 -9.82
C SER A 434 -14.40 -4.31 -8.41
N CYS A 435 -13.87 -3.53 -7.47
CA CYS A 435 -14.41 -3.38 -6.12
C CYS A 435 -15.86 -2.90 -6.14
N LYS A 436 -16.17 -1.85 -6.92
CA LYS A 436 -17.53 -1.34 -7.11
C LYS A 436 -18.46 -2.43 -7.62
N LYS A 437 -18.08 -3.12 -8.72
CA LYS A 437 -18.90 -4.18 -9.31
C LYS A 437 -19.17 -5.33 -8.34
N SER A 438 -18.19 -5.69 -7.50
CA SER A 438 -18.35 -6.72 -6.47
C SER A 438 -19.30 -6.24 -5.36
N TYR A 439 -19.12 -4.99 -4.88
CA TYR A 439 -19.96 -4.37 -3.87
C TYR A 439 -21.43 -4.27 -4.31
N GLU A 440 -21.70 -3.74 -5.50
CA GLU A 440 -23.06 -3.57 -6.03
C GLU A 440 -23.80 -4.91 -6.18
N ARG A 441 -23.09 -5.95 -6.65
CA ARG A 441 -23.62 -7.32 -6.74
C ARG A 441 -24.04 -7.87 -5.38
N ARG A 442 -23.31 -7.54 -4.31
CA ARG A 442 -23.62 -7.97 -2.94
C ARG A 442 -24.76 -7.16 -2.34
N VAL A 443 -24.75 -5.84 -2.52
CA VAL A 443 -25.83 -4.95 -2.04
C VAL A 443 -27.17 -5.27 -2.71
N ALA A 444 -27.18 -5.64 -4.01
CA ALA A 444 -28.39 -6.04 -4.74
C ALA A 444 -29.10 -7.27 -4.14
N LYS A 445 -28.41 -8.07 -3.32
CA LYS A 445 -28.97 -9.27 -2.68
C LYS A 445 -29.54 -8.99 -1.28
N ILE A 446 -29.31 -7.80 -0.72
CA ILE A 446 -29.79 -7.44 0.62
C ILE A 446 -31.31 -7.34 0.61
N ALA A 447 -31.96 -8.06 1.52
CA ALA A 447 -33.39 -8.07 1.76
C ALA A 447 -33.70 -7.96 3.27
N PRO A 448 -34.90 -7.51 3.68
CA PRO A 448 -35.30 -7.56 5.09
C PRO A 448 -35.25 -9.01 5.61
N GLY A 449 -34.53 -9.25 6.72
CA GLY A 449 -34.30 -10.60 7.26
C GLY A 449 -33.18 -11.39 6.59
N PHE A 450 -32.37 -10.76 5.71
CA PHE A 450 -31.25 -11.36 4.97
C PHE A 450 -30.15 -12.01 5.84
N LEU A 451 -30.15 -11.78 7.15
CA LEU A 451 -29.18 -12.35 8.10
C LEU A 451 -29.82 -13.05 9.31
N ILE A 452 -31.11 -13.44 9.22
CA ILE A 452 -31.75 -14.26 10.25
C ILE A 452 -31.04 -15.63 10.26
N VAL A 453 -30.48 -15.98 11.43
CA VAL A 453 -29.68 -17.17 11.68
C VAL A 453 -30.58 -18.40 11.62
N ASP A 454 -30.59 -19.10 10.49
CA ASP A 454 -30.81 -20.54 10.44
C ASP A 454 -29.44 -21.21 10.23
N ASP A 455 -29.03 -22.04 11.18
CA ASP A 455 -27.68 -22.64 11.37
C ASP A 455 -27.05 -23.34 10.14
N ALA A 456 -27.75 -23.48 9.01
CA ALA A 456 -27.28 -24.25 7.87
C ALA A 456 -27.06 -23.45 6.56
N ASN A 457 -27.80 -22.37 6.27
CA ASN A 457 -27.98 -21.98 4.85
C ASN A 457 -27.79 -20.49 4.46
N VAL A 458 -27.74 -19.52 5.37
CA VAL A 458 -27.83 -18.09 4.97
C VAL A 458 -26.46 -17.45 4.67
N ILE A 459 -25.39 -17.91 5.31
CA ILE A 459 -24.03 -17.35 5.13
C ILE A 459 -23.50 -17.59 3.71
N ASP A 460 -24.08 -18.55 2.99
CA ASP A 460 -23.62 -18.99 1.67
C ASP A 460 -23.81 -17.92 0.57
N MET A 461 -24.64 -16.89 0.76
CA MET A 461 -24.89 -15.86 -0.27
C MET A 461 -24.30 -14.47 0.01
N ALA A 462 -24.22 -14.04 1.28
CA ALA A 462 -23.58 -12.78 1.66
C ALA A 462 -22.03 -12.86 1.60
N ALA A 463 -21.49 -14.08 1.74
CA ALA A 463 -20.07 -14.39 1.78
C ALA A 463 -19.46 -14.84 0.43
N ARG A 464 -20.26 -15.20 -0.58
CA ARG A 464 -19.76 -15.50 -1.94
C ARG A 464 -19.48 -14.21 -2.73
N GLY A 465 -18.66 -13.33 -2.17
CA GLY A 465 -18.16 -12.14 -2.85
C GLY A 465 -16.90 -12.49 -3.62
N HIS A 466 -16.88 -12.32 -4.95
CA HIS A 466 -15.64 -12.43 -5.70
C HIS A 466 -14.66 -11.38 -5.19
N CYS A 467 -13.50 -11.84 -4.75
CA CYS A 467 -12.36 -10.99 -4.45
C CYS A 467 -12.06 -10.11 -5.68
N PRO A 468 -12.16 -8.77 -5.58
CA PRO A 468 -11.91 -7.89 -6.71
C PRO A 468 -10.54 -8.07 -7.36
N MET A 469 -9.52 -8.40 -6.57
CA MET A 469 -8.13 -8.66 -7.02
C MET A 469 -7.93 -10.00 -7.74
N LEU A 470 -8.86 -10.92 -7.59
CA LEU A 470 -8.90 -12.18 -8.33
C LEU A 470 -9.81 -12.07 -9.55
N ASP A 471 -10.31 -10.87 -9.89
CA ASP A 471 -11.06 -10.66 -11.13
C ASP A 471 -10.16 -11.04 -12.31
N PRO A 472 -10.55 -12.03 -13.13
CA PRO A 472 -9.77 -12.44 -14.29
C PRO A 472 -9.45 -11.28 -15.24
N ALA A 473 -10.29 -10.24 -15.27
CA ALA A 473 -10.06 -9.04 -16.07
C ALA A 473 -8.83 -8.23 -15.62
N LEU A 474 -8.36 -8.41 -14.38
CA LEU A 474 -7.16 -7.75 -13.86
C LEU A 474 -5.89 -8.60 -14.01
N ASN A 475 -5.99 -9.89 -14.30
CA ASN A 475 -4.81 -10.76 -14.44
C ASN A 475 -3.78 -10.22 -15.44
N PRO A 476 -4.16 -9.72 -16.64
CA PRO A 476 -3.21 -9.13 -17.58
C PRO A 476 -2.41 -7.94 -17.01
N LEU A 477 -2.94 -7.23 -16.01
CA LEU A 477 -2.27 -6.08 -15.39
C LEU A 477 -1.23 -6.49 -14.34
N PHE A 478 -1.33 -7.69 -13.77
CA PHE A 478 -0.45 -8.18 -12.71
C PHE A 478 0.52 -9.28 -13.19
N ASP A 479 0.17 -9.99 -14.25
CA ASP A 479 0.97 -11.07 -14.84
C ASP A 479 2.01 -10.54 -15.86
N ILE A 480 2.35 -9.25 -15.81
CA ILE A 480 3.52 -8.73 -16.53
C ILE A 480 4.73 -9.39 -15.91
N SER A 481 5.22 -10.42 -16.60
CA SER A 481 6.39 -11.17 -16.20
C SER A 481 7.58 -10.22 -16.06
N ASP A 482 8.15 -10.14 -14.86
CA ASP A 482 9.52 -9.67 -14.64
C ASP A 482 10.57 -10.50 -15.43
N SER A 483 10.16 -11.50 -16.22
CA SER A 483 11.02 -12.33 -17.07
C SER A 483 11.56 -11.64 -18.32
N THR A 484 11.33 -10.33 -18.50
CA THR A 484 11.94 -9.56 -19.59
C THR A 484 13.42 -9.22 -19.33
N TYR A 485 13.96 -9.56 -18.15
CA TYR A 485 15.37 -9.37 -17.82
C TYR A 485 16.08 -10.72 -17.64
N GLY A 486 16.99 -11.01 -18.58
CA GLY A 486 17.68 -12.29 -18.70
C GLY A 486 18.47 -12.70 -17.45
N GLY A 487 18.15 -13.90 -16.97
CA GLY A 487 18.87 -14.61 -15.92
C GLY A 487 18.47 -16.09 -15.95
N SER A 488 18.70 -16.76 -17.08
CA SER A 488 18.51 -18.20 -17.20
C SER A 488 19.57 -18.95 -16.41
N TYR A 489 19.19 -19.53 -15.27
CA TYR A 489 19.82 -20.75 -14.77
C TYR A 489 18.82 -21.87 -14.97
N GLU A 490 18.81 -22.46 -16.17
CA GLU A 490 18.17 -23.74 -16.41
C GLU A 490 18.89 -24.80 -15.57
N LEU A 491 18.21 -25.31 -14.55
CA LEU A 491 18.57 -26.58 -13.93
C LEU A 491 17.63 -27.63 -14.51
N SER A 492 18.26 -28.49 -15.31
CA SER A 492 17.74 -29.64 -16.03
C SER A 492 16.76 -30.47 -15.21
N GLU A 493 15.59 -30.75 -15.78
CA GLU A 493 14.67 -31.78 -15.32
C GLU A 493 15.36 -33.15 -15.37
N SER A 494 15.42 -33.84 -14.24
CA SER A 494 15.41 -35.30 -14.24
C SER A 494 14.84 -35.86 -12.95
N ALA A 495 13.93 -36.82 -13.12
CA ALA A 495 13.39 -37.81 -12.18
C ALA A 495 12.21 -37.38 -11.29
N THR A 496 11.01 -37.80 -11.72
CA THR A 496 9.92 -38.24 -10.83
C THR A 496 10.40 -39.32 -9.85
N PRO A 497 9.88 -39.36 -8.62
CA PRO A 497 8.80 -40.33 -8.40
C PRO A 497 7.61 -39.80 -7.59
N SER A 498 6.49 -40.43 -7.89
CA SER A 498 5.16 -40.34 -7.29
C SER A 498 5.12 -40.42 -5.75
N THR A 499 4.37 -39.52 -5.13
CA THR A 499 3.43 -39.84 -4.04
C THR A 499 2.33 -38.79 -3.96
N SER A 500 1.10 -39.29 -3.83
CA SER A 500 -0.14 -38.56 -3.63
C SER A 500 -0.19 -37.83 -2.29
N SER A 501 -0.39 -36.50 -2.31
CA SER A 501 -1.18 -35.81 -1.30
C SER A 501 -1.74 -34.50 -1.88
N THR A 502 -3.05 -34.47 -2.07
CA THR A 502 -3.83 -33.25 -2.30
C THR A 502 -3.83 -32.41 -1.04
N ALA A 503 -2.97 -31.40 -1.02
CA ALA A 503 -3.15 -30.18 -0.24
C ALA A 503 -2.51 -29.06 -1.07
N ALA A 504 -3.33 -28.37 -1.85
CA ALA A 504 -2.92 -27.18 -2.57
C ALA A 504 -2.59 -26.09 -1.54
N PHE A 505 -1.30 -25.94 -1.21
CA PHE A 505 -0.81 -24.77 -0.50
C PHE A 505 -0.94 -23.58 -1.44
N LEU A 506 -1.98 -22.77 -1.24
CA LEU A 506 -2.04 -21.43 -1.80
C LEU A 506 -0.98 -20.54 -1.12
N PRO A 507 -0.21 -19.74 -1.88
CA PRO A 507 0.67 -18.75 -1.29
C PRO A 507 -0.17 -17.67 -0.58
N GLN A 508 -0.04 -17.59 0.74
CA GLN A 508 -0.67 -16.53 1.53
C GLN A 508 0.13 -15.22 1.35
N TYR A 509 -0.40 -14.31 0.55
CA TYR A 509 0.10 -12.95 0.44
C TYR A 509 -0.42 -12.12 1.63
N HIS A 510 0.49 -11.53 2.41
CA HIS A 510 0.17 -10.78 3.63
C HIS A 510 0.57 -9.31 3.47
N ASP A 511 -0.24 -8.51 2.78
CA ASP A 511 -0.24 -7.04 2.75
C ASP A 511 -1.66 -6.48 2.95
N VAL A 512 -1.87 -5.17 3.20
CA VAL A 512 -3.22 -4.57 3.43
C VAL A 512 -4.22 -5.01 2.37
N TRP A 513 -3.79 -5.06 1.12
CA TRP A 513 -4.63 -5.32 -0.03
C TRP A 513 -4.95 -6.80 -0.15
N ALA A 514 -3.94 -7.66 -0.06
CA ALA A 514 -4.05 -9.09 0.13
C ALA A 514 -4.83 -9.45 1.41
N VAL A 515 -4.87 -8.57 2.40
CA VAL A 515 -5.71 -8.69 3.60
C VAL A 515 -7.17 -8.37 3.27
N MET A 516 -7.39 -7.32 2.47
CA MET A 516 -8.70 -6.96 1.93
C MET A 516 -9.21 -7.93 0.88
N THR A 517 -8.40 -8.84 0.33
CA THR A 517 -8.77 -9.69 -0.81
C THR A 517 -8.61 -11.18 -0.50
N GLY A 518 -7.72 -11.52 0.41
CA GLY A 518 -7.50 -12.86 0.94
C GLY A 518 -8.59 -13.30 1.91
N SER A 519 -9.20 -12.39 2.67
CA SER A 519 -10.43 -12.75 3.42
C SER A 519 -11.51 -13.20 2.45
N TRP A 520 -11.62 -12.56 1.28
CA TRP A 520 -12.61 -12.89 0.26
C TRP A 520 -12.29 -14.19 -0.46
N ALA A 521 -11.01 -14.61 -0.54
CA ALA A 521 -10.58 -15.85 -1.18
C ALA A 521 -10.66 -17.07 -0.25
N GLU A 522 -10.41 -16.90 1.05
CA GLU A 522 -10.65 -17.92 2.09
C GLU A 522 -12.13 -17.94 2.57
N GLU A 523 -12.97 -17.09 1.94
CA GLU A 523 -14.42 -17.01 2.11
C GLU A 523 -15.22 -17.96 1.18
N PHE A 524 -14.52 -18.81 0.41
CA PHE A 524 -15.10 -19.81 -0.50
C PHE A 524 -15.08 -21.22 0.05
#